data_AF-A0A1L8TPR7-F1
#
_entry.id   AF-A0A1L8TPR7-F1
#
_cell.length_a   1.000
_cell.length_b   1.000
_cell.length_c   1.000
_cell.angle_alpha   90.00
_cell.angle_beta   90.00
_cell.angle_gamma   90.00
#
_symmetry.space_group_name_H-M   'P 1'
#
loop_
_entity.id
_entity.type
_entity.pdbx_description
1 polymer ?
#
loop_
_entity_poly.entity_id
_entity_poly.type
_entity_poly.pdbx_seq_one_letter_code
_entity_poly.pdbx_strand_id
1 'polypeptide(L)'
;MGAELNQRLFSAADNLRSKMDASEYKNYLLGLIFYKYLSDKLLQQVVLLADESLEKYDSVEKQTQLFKELLSDEESREDLVATNE
;
A
#
# COMPACT_ATOMS: atom_id res chain seq x y z
N MET A 1 31.30 13.24 13.45
CA MET A 1 30.64 11.92 13.51
C MET A 1 29.36 11.81 12.66
N GLY A 2 28.61 12.87 12.37
CA GLY A 2 27.40 12.77 11.52
C GLY A 2 27.65 12.60 10.00
N ALA A 3 28.80 13.05 9.49
CA ALA A 3 29.12 13.00 8.06
C ALA A 3 29.34 11.57 7.54
N GLU A 4 29.90 10.68 8.37
CA GLU A 4 30.22 9.30 7.98
C GLU A 4 28.96 8.44 7.84
N LEU A 5 27.95 8.66 8.70
CA LEU A 5 26.66 7.98 8.60
C LEU A 5 25.89 8.40 7.35
N ASN A 6 25.87 9.70 7.05
CA ASN A 6 25.26 10.22 5.83
C ASN A 6 25.93 9.64 4.57
N GLN A 7 27.27 9.57 4.54
CA GLN A 7 27.97 8.95 3.42
C GLN A 7 27.62 7.47 3.26
N ARG A 8 27.53 6.71 4.35
CA ARG A 8 27.16 5.28 4.28
C ARG A 8 25.73 5.09 3.78
N LEU A 9 24.78 5.91 4.21
CA LEU A 9 23.40 5.89 3.72
C LEU A 9 23.33 6.27 2.24
N PHE A 10 24.08 7.30 1.84
CA PHE A 10 24.13 7.76 0.45
C PHE A 10 24.73 6.69 -0.48
N SER A 11 25.83 6.06 -0.06
CA SER A 11 26.48 4.99 -0.82
C SER A 11 25.64 3.71 -0.92
N ALA A 12 24.86 3.39 0.12
CA ALA A 12 23.93 2.25 0.08
C ALA A 12 22.76 2.51 -0.90
N ALA A 13 22.22 3.73 -0.88
CA ALA A 13 21.19 4.15 -1.83
C ALA A 13 21.71 4.21 -3.27
N ASP A 14 22.94 4.69 -3.48
CA ASP A 14 23.56 4.78 -4.80
C ASP A 14 23.86 3.38 -5.39
N ASN A 15 24.21 2.41 -4.54
CA ASN A 15 24.33 1.01 -4.95
C ASN A 15 22.98 0.38 -5.33
N LEU A 16 21.88 0.74 -4.68
CA LEU A 16 20.54 0.28 -5.09
C LEU A 16 20.08 0.92 -6.41
N ARG A 17 20.53 2.14 -6.69
CA ARG A 17 20.21 2.91 -7.91
C ARG A 17 20.88 2.36 -9.18
N SER A 18 21.84 1.43 -9.03
CA SER A 18 22.81 0.84 -9.98
C SER A 18 22.60 1.00 -11.51
N LYS A 19 21.38 1.09 -12.06
CA LYS A 19 21.12 1.24 -13.52
C LYS A 19 19.90 2.08 -13.92
N MET A 20 19.28 2.86 -13.04
CA MET A 20 18.07 3.63 -13.40
C MET A 20 18.39 5.12 -13.49
N ASP A 21 17.95 5.76 -14.58
CA ASP A 21 18.02 7.23 -14.67
C ASP A 21 17.19 7.84 -13.54
N ALA A 22 17.62 8.98 -12.99
CA ALA A 22 16.89 9.62 -11.89
C ALA A 22 15.43 9.93 -12.27
N SER A 23 15.16 10.14 -13.56
CA SER A 23 13.80 10.31 -14.10
C SER A 23 12.98 9.02 -14.07
N GLU A 24 13.60 7.86 -14.31
CA GLU A 24 12.94 6.55 -14.18
C GLU A 24 12.64 6.26 -12.71
N TYR A 25 13.59 6.50 -11.80
CA TYR A 25 13.37 6.31 -10.36
C TYR A 25 12.20 7.12 -9.83
N LYS A 26 12.06 8.37 -10.28
CA LYS A 26 10.91 9.21 -9.95
C LYS A 26 9.59 8.61 -10.46
N ASN A 27 9.56 8.07 -11.67
CA ASN A 27 8.35 7.47 -12.25
C ASN A 27 7.91 6.21 -11.48
N TYR A 28 8.84 5.31 -11.14
CA TYR A 28 8.53 4.13 -10.33
C TYR A 28 8.12 4.50 -8.89
N LEU A 29 8.81 5.46 -8.27
CA LEU A 29 8.48 5.92 -6.93
C LEU A 29 7.08 6.54 -6.87
N LEU A 30 6.73 7.37 -7.87
CA LEU A 30 5.40 7.97 -7.95
C LEU A 30 4.32 6.90 -8.14
N GLY A 31 4.60 5.89 -8.98
CA GLY A 31 3.71 4.73 -9.16
C GLY A 31 3.47 3.96 -7.87
N LEU A 32 4.53 3.71 -7.08
CA LEU A 32 4.41 3.01 -5.79
C LEU A 32 3.65 3.83 -4.75
N ILE A 33 3.89 5.15 -4.66
CA ILE A 33 3.15 6.03 -3.75
C ILE A 33 1.67 6.06 -4.15
N PHE A 34 1.38 6.19 -5.43
CA PHE A 34 0.01 6.19 -5.95
C PHE A 34 -0.69 4.85 -5.67
N TYR A 35 -0.02 3.74 -5.92
CA TYR A 35 -0.52 2.41 -5.60
C TYR A 35 -0.83 2.26 -4.12
N LYS A 36 0.12 2.63 -3.23
CA LYS A 36 -0.10 2.60 -1.78
C LYS A 36 -1.30 3.44 -1.36
N TYR A 37 -1.42 4.65 -1.91
CA TYR A 37 -2.53 5.55 -1.62
C TYR A 37 -3.88 4.93 -1.98
N LEU A 38 -4.01 4.38 -3.20
CA LEU A 38 -5.24 3.72 -3.63
C LEU A 38 -5.53 2.45 -2.82
N SER A 39 -4.52 1.64 -2.53
CA SER A 39 -4.68 0.44 -1.70
C SER A 39 -5.16 0.79 -0.28
N ASP A 40 -4.63 1.85 0.33
CA ASP A 40 -5.06 2.29 1.66
C ASP A 40 -6.51 2.79 1.66
N LYS A 41 -6.88 3.53 0.61
CA LYS A 41 -8.26 4.00 0.44
C LYS A 41 -9.23 2.84 0.23
N LEU A 42 -8.86 1.86 -0.60
CA LEU A 42 -9.66 0.65 -0.81
C LEU A 42 -9.88 -0.09 0.50
N LEU A 43 -8.82 -0.34 1.28
CA LEU A 43 -8.92 -1.04 2.55
C LEU A 43 -9.83 -0.31 3.56
N GLN A 44 -9.77 1.02 3.61
CA GLN A 44 -10.72 1.81 4.43
C GLN A 44 -12.16 1.69 3.92
N GLN A 45 -12.38 1.71 2.60
CA GLN A 45 -13.72 1.54 2.03
C GLN A 45 -14.30 0.15 2.33
N VAL A 46 -13.49 -0.91 2.26
CA VAL A 46 -13.91 -2.26 2.59
C VAL A 46 -14.41 -2.35 4.03
N VAL A 47 -13.71 -1.73 4.99
CA VAL A 47 -14.18 -1.67 6.39
C VAL A 47 -15.55 -1.01 6.49
N LEU A 48 -15.75 0.12 5.79
CA LEU A 48 -17.01 0.84 5.81
C LEU A 48 -18.15 0.05 5.14
N LEU A 49 -17.87 -0.64 4.03
CA LEU A 49 -18.85 -1.48 3.32
C LEU A 49 -19.25 -2.71 4.13
N ALA A 50 -18.34 -3.24 4.94
CA ALA A 50 -18.62 -4.33 5.88
C ALA A 50 -19.38 -3.87 7.14
N ASP A 51 -19.79 -2.60 7.20
CA ASP A 51 -20.44 -1.97 8.37
C ASP A 51 -19.61 -2.08 9.66
N GLU A 52 -18.27 -2.14 9.50
CA GLU A 52 -17.32 -2.23 10.59
C GLU A 52 -16.71 -0.86 10.92
N SER A 53 -16.24 -0.69 12.16
CA SER A 53 -15.64 0.57 12.60
C SER A 53 -14.16 0.68 12.23
N LEU A 54 -13.74 1.82 11.70
CA LEU A 54 -12.32 2.16 11.50
C LEU A 54 -11.53 2.24 12.83
N GLU A 55 -12.19 2.39 13.99
CA GLU A 55 -11.53 2.31 15.29
C GLU A 55 -11.14 0.87 15.64
N LYS A 56 -11.96 -0.11 15.23
CA LYS A 56 -11.67 -1.53 15.39
C LYS A 56 -10.58 -1.97 14.40
N TYR A 57 -10.66 -1.46 13.18
CA TYR A 57 -9.72 -1.70 12.07
C TYR A 57 -8.78 -0.50 11.85
N ASP A 58 -8.08 -0.11 12.91
CA ASP A 58 -7.19 1.06 12.98
C ASP A 58 -5.82 0.88 12.30
N SER A 59 -5.50 -0.34 11.86
CA SER A 59 -4.23 -0.68 11.20
C SER A 59 -4.43 -1.32 9.84
N VAL A 60 -3.46 -1.15 8.94
CA VAL A 60 -3.49 -1.72 7.58
C VAL A 60 -3.57 -3.24 7.63
N GLU A 61 -2.91 -3.88 8.60
CA GLU A 61 -2.92 -5.33 8.79
C GLU A 61 -4.32 -5.83 9.11
N LYS A 62 -5.02 -5.16 10.04
CA LYS A 62 -6.39 -5.52 10.40
C LYS A 62 -7.33 -5.34 9.21
N GLN A 63 -7.23 -4.21 8.50
CA GLN A 63 -8.05 -3.93 7.32
C GLN A 63 -7.80 -4.96 6.21
N THR A 64 -6.54 -5.35 6.00
CA THR A 64 -6.14 -6.38 5.03
C THR A 64 -6.70 -7.75 5.41
N GLN A 65 -6.73 -8.08 6.70
CA GLN A 65 -7.26 -9.34 7.17
C GLN A 65 -8.78 -9.44 6.92
N LEU A 66 -9.54 -8.39 7.25
CA LEU A 66 -10.96 -8.30 6.93
C LEU A 66 -11.21 -8.45 5.42
N PHE A 67 -10.44 -7.73 4.60
CA PHE A 67 -10.57 -7.83 3.14
C PHE A 67 -10.33 -9.26 2.63
N LYS A 68 -9.35 -9.98 3.18
CA LYS A 68 -9.09 -11.39 2.82
C LYS A 68 -10.20 -12.33 3.25
N GLU A 69 -10.77 -12.10 4.44
CA GLU A 69 -11.89 -12.89 4.96
C GLU A 69 -13.13 -12.72 4.07
N LEU A 70 -13.48 -11.48 3.73
CA LEU A 70 -14.59 -11.19 2.80
C LEU A 70 -14.34 -11.75 1.39
N LEU A 71 -13.10 -11.76 0.91
CA LEU A 71 -12.76 -12.38 -0.38
C LEU A 71 -12.76 -13.91 -0.35
N SER A 72 -12.71 -14.53 0.82
CA SER A 72 -12.72 -15.98 0.99
C SER A 72 -14.13 -16.57 1.09
N ASP A 73 -15.11 -15.72 1.40
CA ASP A 73 -16.52 -16.06 1.41
C ASP A 73 -17.12 -15.86 0.00
N GLU A 74 -17.67 -16.93 -0.60
CA GLU A 74 -18.15 -16.92 -2.00
C GLU A 74 -19.32 -15.96 -2.22
N GLU A 75 -20.16 -15.74 -1.20
CA GLU A 75 -21.32 -14.82 -1.25
C GLU A 75 -20.85 -13.35 -1.19
N SER A 76 -19.92 -13.03 -0.27
CA SER A 76 -19.35 -11.68 -0.12
C SER A 76 -18.45 -11.23 -1.28
N ARG A 77 -17.90 -12.15 -2.08
CA ARG A 77 -17.07 -11.85 -3.26
C ARG A 77 -17.84 -11.13 -4.35
N GLU A 78 -19.09 -11.53 -4.61
CA GLU A 78 -19.89 -10.97 -5.71
C GLU A 78 -20.23 -9.50 -5.45
N ASP A 79 -20.58 -9.14 -4.20
CA ASP A 79 -20.91 -7.76 -3.81
C ASP A 79 -19.70 -6.80 -3.95
N LEU A 80 -18.50 -7.26 -3.59
CA LEU A 80 -17.28 -6.46 -3.73
C LEU A 80 -16.84 -6.28 -5.19
N VAL A 81 -17.14 -7.25 -6.06
CA VAL A 81 -16.79 -7.18 -7.50
C VAL A 81 -17.80 -6.35 -8.28
N ALA A 82 -19.10 -6.42 -7.92
CA ALA A 82 -20.19 -5.69 -8.57
C ALA A 82 -20.10 -4.15 -8.45
N THR A 83 -19.32 -3.62 -7.51
CA THR A 83 -19.16 -2.17 -7.32
C THR A 83 -18.27 -1.50 -8.40
N ASN A 84 -17.75 -2.26 -9.37
CA ASN A 84 -16.91 -1.76 -10.48
C ASN A 84 -17.66 -1.59 -11.83
N GLU A 85 -18.98 -1.74 -11.88
CA GLU A 85 -19.81 -1.35 -13.04
C GLU A 85 -20.46 0.03 -12.89
#